data_AF-A0A382ZMN6-F1
#
_entry.id   AF-A0A382ZMN6-F1
#
_cell.length_a   1.000
_cell.length_b   1.000
_cell.length_c   1.000
_cell.angle_alpha   90.00
_cell.angle_beta   90.00
_cell.angle_gamma   90.00
#
_symmetry.space_group_name_H-M   'P 1'
#
loop_
_entity.id
_entity.type
_entity.pdbx_description
1 polymer ?
#
loop_
_entity_poly.entity_id
_entity_poly.type
_entity_poly.pdbx_seq_one_letter_code
_entity_poly.pdbx_strand_id
1 'polypeptide(L)'
;LGDTSYEFFCQSGKEWDEVIEEMGGVRVYDRADCDVDFDPTYEKWVTPALASVASVDGNGIFNSELVQSFIERVDSKGAKSATEDLDTPLISRPPISITFEIFRYNPAIAESGKDTFECKMPGHFSILDALESIKSDIDPTLSFRRSGPLSGVIVNGAVVRADRTRLLDLVKLCGEVLNIEPLPGYEVVKDLVISTKNYDNHRARSKPWMVPATRSGINTSSGVSIGIMDSANATHLHTLGDIDSPQLLHSYSDTI
;
A
#
# COMPACT_ATOMS: atom_id res chain seq x y z
N LEU A 1 -27.44 8.09 -18.07
CA LEU A 1 -28.22 7.29 -17.09
C LEU A 1 -28.76 6.08 -17.85
N GLY A 2 -28.72 4.88 -17.26
CA GLY A 2 -29.17 3.65 -17.91
C GLY A 2 -30.68 3.49 -17.82
N ASP A 3 -31.44 4.46 -18.31
CA ASP A 3 -32.89 4.38 -18.37
C ASP A 3 -33.34 4.59 -19.82
N THR A 4 -34.01 3.58 -20.39
CA THR A 4 -34.42 3.56 -21.81
C THR A 4 -35.44 4.63 -22.16
N SER A 5 -36.11 5.23 -21.17
CA SER A 5 -37.04 6.34 -21.37
C SER A 5 -36.36 7.67 -21.70
N TYR A 6 -35.05 7.78 -21.47
CA TYR A 6 -34.28 8.97 -21.81
C TYR A 6 -33.66 8.86 -23.21
N GLU A 7 -33.60 10.01 -23.89
CA GLU A 7 -33.00 10.15 -25.23
C GLU A 7 -31.54 9.65 -25.29
N PHE A 8 -30.79 9.83 -24.19
CA PHE A 8 -29.38 9.46 -24.08
C PHE A 8 -29.15 8.17 -23.28
N PHE A 9 -29.94 7.13 -23.58
CA PHE A 9 -29.82 5.81 -22.96
C PHE A 9 -28.41 5.23 -23.13
N CYS A 10 -27.72 4.97 -22.01
CA CYS A 10 -26.34 4.46 -21.93
C CYS A 10 -25.30 5.26 -22.74
N GLN A 11 -25.59 6.52 -23.08
CA GLN A 11 -24.77 7.32 -24.01
C GLN A 11 -23.31 7.47 -23.55
N SER A 12 -23.06 7.74 -22.27
CA SER A 12 -21.70 7.85 -21.76
C SER A 12 -20.90 6.54 -21.89
N GLY A 13 -21.55 5.39 -21.72
CA GLY A 13 -20.89 4.09 -21.89
C GLY A 13 -20.50 3.84 -23.35
N LYS A 14 -21.36 4.26 -24.29
CA LYS A 14 -21.11 4.19 -25.73
C LYS A 14 -19.94 5.08 -26.14
N GLU A 15 -19.91 6.32 -25.64
CA GLU A 15 -18.84 7.28 -25.90
C GLU A 15 -17.48 6.78 -25.36
N TRP A 16 -17.45 6.22 -24.15
CA TRP A 16 -16.21 5.66 -23.61
C TRP A 16 -15.72 4.44 -24.40
N ASP A 17 -16.62 3.56 -24.83
CA ASP A 17 -16.30 2.39 -25.65
C ASP A 17 -15.71 2.81 -27.00
N GLU A 18 -16.30 3.81 -27.67
CA GLU A 18 -15.77 4.40 -28.90
C GLU A 18 -14.39 5.04 -28.70
N VAL A 19 -14.22 5.85 -27.65
CA VAL A 19 -12.94 6.51 -27.35
C VAL A 19 -11.84 5.50 -27.04
N ILE A 20 -12.15 4.40 -26.33
CA ILE A 20 -11.19 3.33 -26.05
C ILE A 20 -10.76 2.63 -27.35
N GLU A 21 -11.70 2.38 -28.25
CA GLU A 21 -11.42 1.78 -29.56
C GLU A 21 -10.55 2.72 -30.42
N GLU A 22 -10.84 4.03 -30.44
CA GLU A 22 -10.03 5.05 -31.12
C GLU A 22 -8.60 5.15 -30.57
N MET A 23 -8.41 4.93 -29.26
CA MET A 23 -7.09 4.89 -28.61
C MET A 23 -6.32 3.59 -28.85
N GLY A 24 -6.87 2.64 -29.62
CA GLY A 24 -6.24 1.36 -29.96
C GLY A 24 -6.59 0.21 -29.01
N GLY A 25 -7.62 0.37 -28.18
CA GLY A 25 -8.18 -0.72 -27.39
C GLY A 25 -8.86 -1.76 -28.28
N VAL A 26 -8.70 -3.04 -27.95
CA VAL A 26 -9.35 -4.16 -28.65
C VAL A 26 -10.45 -4.72 -27.77
N ARG A 27 -11.68 -4.73 -28.28
CA ARG A 27 -12.85 -5.27 -27.57
C ARG A 27 -12.74 -6.79 -27.48
N VAL A 28 -12.76 -7.33 -26.25
CA VAL A 28 -12.72 -8.78 -25.98
C VAL A 28 -14.10 -9.40 -25.80
N TYR A 29 -15.09 -8.58 -25.45
CA TYR A 29 -16.49 -8.96 -25.36
C TYR A 29 -17.37 -7.73 -25.58
N ASP A 30 -18.53 -7.90 -26.22
CA ASP A 30 -19.42 -6.78 -26.54
C ASP A 30 -19.98 -6.14 -25.28
N ARG A 31 -20.10 -4.81 -25.27
CA ARG A 31 -20.74 -4.09 -24.17
C ARG A 31 -22.23 -4.48 -24.07
N ALA A 32 -22.77 -4.50 -22.86
CA ALA A 32 -24.20 -4.60 -22.64
C ALA A 32 -24.76 -3.27 -22.12
N ASP A 33 -25.82 -2.80 -22.77
CA ASP A 33 -26.55 -1.61 -22.33
C ASP A 33 -27.61 -2.03 -21.30
N CYS A 34 -27.43 -1.64 -20.04
CA CYS A 34 -28.36 -1.96 -18.95
C CYS A 34 -29.41 -0.85 -18.72
N ASP A 35 -30.67 -1.25 -18.57
CA ASP A 35 -31.77 -0.39 -18.12
C ASP A 35 -31.81 -0.30 -16.57
N VAL A 36 -32.80 0.40 -16.00
CA VAL A 36 -33.00 0.51 -14.54
C VAL A 36 -33.09 -0.87 -13.89
N ASP A 37 -33.73 -1.81 -14.57
CA ASP A 37 -33.71 -3.25 -14.24
C ASP A 37 -32.50 -3.93 -14.90
N PHE A 38 -31.31 -3.71 -14.34
CA PHE A 38 -30.06 -4.16 -14.94
C PHE A 38 -29.75 -5.64 -14.69
N ASP A 39 -30.35 -6.25 -13.66
CA ASP A 39 -30.02 -7.61 -13.19
C ASP A 39 -30.09 -8.67 -14.33
N PRO A 40 -31.17 -8.74 -15.14
CA PRO A 40 -31.28 -9.78 -16.18
C PRO A 40 -30.25 -9.64 -17.31
N THR A 41 -29.85 -8.40 -17.61
CA THR A 41 -28.85 -8.09 -18.64
C THR A 41 -27.45 -8.35 -18.11
N TYR A 42 -27.19 -7.94 -16.86
CA TYR A 42 -25.92 -8.15 -16.17
C TYR A 42 -25.61 -9.64 -15.98
N GLU A 43 -26.56 -10.44 -15.50
CA GLU A 43 -26.35 -11.87 -15.24
C GLU A 43 -25.94 -12.64 -16.50
N LYS A 44 -26.47 -12.25 -17.67
CA LYS A 44 -26.09 -12.86 -18.96
C LYS A 44 -24.74 -12.38 -19.48
N TRP A 45 -24.35 -11.16 -19.12
CA TRP A 45 -23.16 -10.50 -19.63
C TRP A 45 -21.91 -10.80 -18.80
N VAL A 46 -22.02 -10.84 -17.47
CA VAL A 46 -20.86 -10.84 -16.57
C VAL A 46 -19.97 -12.07 -16.73
N THR A 47 -20.54 -13.27 -16.76
CA THR A 47 -19.78 -14.52 -16.85
C THR A 47 -18.96 -14.61 -18.15
N PRO A 48 -19.56 -14.44 -19.35
CA PRO A 48 -18.77 -14.48 -20.59
C PRO A 48 -17.82 -13.29 -20.73
N ALA A 49 -18.16 -12.10 -20.22
CA ALA A 49 -17.26 -10.95 -20.24
C ALA A 49 -16.00 -11.18 -19.39
N LEU A 50 -16.16 -11.66 -18.15
CA LEU A 50 -15.03 -11.97 -17.26
C LEU A 50 -14.17 -13.10 -17.82
N ALA A 51 -14.78 -14.14 -18.37
CA ALA A 51 -14.05 -15.23 -19.02
C ALA A 51 -13.25 -14.75 -20.24
N SER A 52 -13.80 -13.80 -21.00
CA SER A 52 -13.11 -13.21 -22.16
C SER A 52 -11.91 -12.37 -21.73
N VAL A 53 -12.05 -11.57 -20.65
CA VAL A 53 -10.93 -10.81 -20.08
C VAL A 53 -9.84 -11.74 -19.54
N ALA A 54 -10.22 -12.82 -18.83
CA ALA A 54 -9.27 -13.82 -18.31
C ALA A 54 -8.52 -14.58 -19.42
N SER A 55 -9.07 -14.58 -20.64
CA SER A 55 -8.47 -15.23 -21.81
C SER A 55 -7.43 -14.37 -22.53
N VAL A 56 -7.16 -13.15 -22.04
CA VAL A 56 -6.09 -12.27 -22.54
C VAL A 56 -4.80 -12.57 -21.79
N ASP A 57 -3.73 -12.88 -22.52
CA ASP A 57 -2.43 -13.15 -21.92
C ASP A 57 -1.67 -11.86 -21.53
N GLY A 58 -0.51 -12.01 -20.89
CA GLY A 58 0.34 -10.89 -20.49
C GLY A 58 0.94 -10.07 -21.65
N ASN A 59 0.77 -10.51 -22.89
CA ASN A 59 1.18 -9.80 -24.10
C ASN A 59 0.00 -9.12 -24.81
N GLY A 60 -1.22 -9.20 -24.25
CA GLY A 60 -2.42 -8.61 -24.82
C GLY A 60 -3.06 -9.45 -25.94
N ILE A 61 -2.71 -10.73 -26.08
CA ILE A 61 -3.27 -11.63 -27.09
C ILE A 61 -4.50 -12.34 -26.52
N PHE A 62 -5.62 -12.24 -27.23
CA PHE A 62 -6.89 -12.89 -26.87
C PHE A 62 -6.92 -14.35 -27.35
N ASN A 63 -7.09 -15.29 -26.42
CA ASN A 63 -7.15 -16.72 -26.69
C ASN A 63 -8.59 -17.24 -26.59
N SER A 64 -9.31 -17.25 -27.71
CA SER A 64 -10.73 -17.66 -27.76
C SER A 64 -10.98 -19.09 -27.25
N GLU A 65 -9.99 -19.97 -27.33
CA GLU A 65 -10.08 -21.37 -26.91
C GLU A 65 -10.19 -21.52 -25.38
N LEU A 66 -9.70 -20.56 -24.61
CA LEU A 66 -9.71 -20.61 -23.14
C LEU A 66 -11.02 -20.12 -22.53
N VAL A 67 -11.83 -19.36 -23.29
CA VAL A 67 -13.05 -18.71 -22.79
C VAL A 67 -14.02 -19.73 -22.19
N GLN A 68 -14.24 -20.86 -22.87
CA GLN A 68 -15.14 -21.90 -22.39
C GLN A 68 -14.66 -22.53 -21.07
N SER A 69 -13.34 -22.73 -20.93
CA SER A 69 -12.75 -23.27 -19.70
C SER A 69 -12.90 -22.32 -18.51
N PHE A 70 -12.84 -21.01 -18.75
CA PHE A 70 -13.05 -20.01 -17.71
C PHE A 70 -14.52 -19.88 -17.33
N ILE A 71 -15.45 -19.98 -18.29
CA ILE A 71 -16.90 -20.01 -18.00
C ILE A 71 -17.23 -21.19 -17.07
N GLU A 72 -16.73 -22.38 -17.38
CA GLU A 72 -16.93 -23.57 -16.55
C GLU A 72 -16.35 -23.42 -15.13
N ARG A 73 -15.23 -22.70 -15.02
CA ARG A 73 -14.61 -22.39 -13.72
C ARG A 73 -15.40 -21.38 -12.89
N VAL A 74 -16.13 -20.46 -13.53
CA VAL A 74 -16.99 -19.46 -12.89
C VAL A 74 -18.35 -20.05 -12.48
N ASP A 75 -18.95 -20.92 -13.31
CA ASP A 75 -20.24 -21.56 -13.04
C ASP A 75 -20.17 -22.71 -12.03
N SER A 76 -18.97 -23.26 -11.81
CA SER A 76 -18.69 -24.16 -10.70
C SER A 76 -18.95 -23.41 -9.41
N LYS A 77 -20.18 -23.48 -8.87
CA LYS A 77 -20.63 -22.89 -7.60
C LYS A 77 -19.58 -23.11 -6.53
N GLY A 78 -18.68 -22.14 -6.39
CA GLY A 78 -17.77 -21.99 -5.28
C GLY A 78 -18.65 -21.79 -4.06
N ALA A 79 -18.83 -22.87 -3.30
CA ALA A 79 -19.37 -22.80 -1.97
C ALA A 79 -18.66 -21.64 -1.26
N LYS A 80 -19.45 -20.76 -0.62
CA LYS A 80 -18.96 -19.86 0.41
C LYS A 80 -18.36 -20.70 1.53
N SER A 81 -17.14 -21.15 1.36
CA SER A 81 -16.25 -21.55 2.43
C SER A 81 -15.18 -20.48 2.52
N ALA A 82 -15.15 -19.83 3.68
CA ALA A 82 -14.09 -18.92 4.04
C ALA A 82 -12.73 -19.67 4.00
N THR A 83 -11.67 -18.85 3.89
CA THR A 83 -10.27 -19.18 4.18
C THR A 83 -9.67 -20.29 3.31
N GLU A 84 -9.30 -19.95 2.08
CA GLU A 84 -8.04 -20.36 1.46
C GLU A 84 -7.84 -19.51 0.21
N ASP A 85 -6.60 -19.07 0.03
CA ASP A 85 -6.16 -18.01 -0.87
C ASP A 85 -6.82 -18.10 -2.25
N LEU A 86 -7.61 -17.06 -2.57
CA LEU A 86 -7.70 -16.58 -3.94
C LEU A 86 -6.23 -16.46 -4.40
N ASP A 87 -5.83 -17.19 -5.45
CA ASP A 87 -4.49 -17.13 -6.05
C ASP A 87 -4.19 -15.69 -6.45
N THR A 88 -3.83 -14.90 -5.46
CA THR A 88 -3.37 -13.54 -5.61
C THR A 88 -2.08 -13.71 -6.36
N PRO A 89 -1.94 -13.18 -7.58
CA PRO A 89 -0.77 -13.43 -8.39
C PRO A 89 0.45 -13.06 -7.56
N LEU A 90 1.21 -14.08 -7.14
CA LEU A 90 2.39 -13.88 -6.32
C LEU A 90 3.38 -13.16 -7.23
N ILE A 91 3.62 -11.88 -6.98
CA ILE A 91 4.55 -11.07 -7.77
C ILE A 91 5.94 -11.60 -7.49
N SER A 92 6.34 -12.65 -8.20
CA SER A 92 7.67 -13.22 -8.09
C SER A 92 8.59 -12.57 -9.12
N ARG A 93 9.77 -12.15 -8.66
CA ARG A 93 10.80 -11.54 -9.49
C ARG A 93 12.09 -12.32 -9.29
N PRO A 94 12.97 -12.39 -10.30
CA PRO A 94 14.22 -13.12 -10.18
C PRO A 94 15.02 -12.61 -8.97
N PRO A 95 15.76 -13.51 -8.30
CA PRO A 95 16.59 -13.14 -7.17
C PRO A 95 17.74 -12.22 -7.63
N ILE A 96 18.04 -11.22 -6.80
CA ILE A 96 19.11 -10.24 -6.99
C ILE A 96 20.12 -10.47 -5.86
N SER A 97 21.40 -10.35 -6.17
CA SER A 97 22.46 -10.37 -5.16
C SER A 97 22.67 -8.95 -4.65
N ILE A 98 22.54 -8.74 -3.35
CA ILE A 98 22.61 -7.42 -2.71
C ILE A 98 23.48 -7.54 -1.47
N THR A 99 24.34 -6.54 -1.26
CA THR A 99 25.15 -6.40 -0.06
C THR A 99 24.53 -5.33 0.84
N PHE A 100 24.12 -5.71 2.04
CA PHE A 100 23.56 -4.81 3.04
C PHE A 100 24.64 -4.43 4.06
N GLU A 101 24.90 -3.14 4.23
CA GLU A 101 25.71 -2.62 5.34
C GLU A 101 24.76 -2.01 6.37
N ILE A 102 24.55 -2.70 7.49
CA ILE A 102 23.53 -2.31 8.47
C ILE A 102 24.19 -1.73 9.71
N PHE A 103 23.72 -0.55 10.13
CA PHE A 103 24.13 0.06 11.39
C PHE A 103 23.70 -0.78 12.60
N ARG A 104 24.66 -1.05 13.50
CA ARG A 104 24.46 -1.79 14.75
C ARG A 104 24.74 -0.92 15.94
N TYR A 105 23.91 -1.05 16.97
CA TYR A 105 24.14 -0.36 18.24
C TYR A 105 23.67 -1.23 19.39
N ASN A 106 24.60 -1.51 20.31
CA ASN A 106 24.32 -2.27 21.51
C ASN A 106 24.23 -1.34 22.73
N PRO A 107 23.03 -1.10 23.30
CA PRO A 107 22.87 -0.20 24.43
C PRO A 107 23.53 -0.71 25.73
N ALA A 108 23.86 -2.00 25.85
CA ALA A 108 24.50 -2.54 27.04
C ALA A 108 26.00 -2.18 27.12
N ILE A 109 26.65 -2.04 25.97
CA ILE A 109 28.09 -1.77 25.85
C ILE A 109 28.33 -0.32 25.37
N ALA A 110 27.28 0.36 24.90
CA ALA A 110 27.31 1.71 24.31
C ALA A 110 28.27 1.82 23.12
N GLU A 111 28.36 0.76 22.31
CA GLU A 111 29.21 0.69 21.13
C GLU A 111 28.34 0.64 19.86
N SER A 112 28.78 1.39 18.85
CA SER A 112 28.18 1.42 17.51
C SER A 112 29.12 0.80 16.49
N GLY A 113 28.57 0.01 15.57
CA GLY A 113 29.31 -0.63 14.49
C GLY A 113 28.48 -0.75 13.22
N LYS A 114 29.04 -1.41 12.21
CA LYS A 114 28.35 -1.78 10.98
C LYS A 114 28.59 -3.25 10.70
N ASP A 115 27.53 -3.97 10.36
CA ASP A 115 27.61 -5.35 9.91
C ASP A 115 27.30 -5.43 8.42
N THR A 116 28.02 -6.28 7.70
CA THR A 116 27.84 -6.48 6.26
C THR A 116 27.24 -7.85 5.99
N PHE A 117 26.14 -7.90 5.23
CA PHE A 117 25.43 -9.12 4.86
C PHE A 117 25.30 -9.23 3.34
N GLU A 118 25.82 -10.29 2.77
CA GLU A 118 25.64 -10.61 1.34
C GLU A 118 24.48 -11.59 1.19
N CYS A 119 23.39 -11.14 0.57
CA CYS A 119 22.15 -11.91 0.49
C CYS A 119 21.64 -12.01 -0.95
N LYS A 120 21.07 -13.16 -1.31
CA LYS A 120 20.31 -13.35 -2.55
C LYS A 120 18.82 -13.35 -2.25
N MET A 121 18.15 -12.28 -2.63
CA MET A 121 16.73 -12.06 -2.29
C MET A 121 15.90 -11.76 -3.55
N PRO A 122 14.62 -12.15 -3.58
CA PRO A 122 13.73 -11.81 -4.69
C PRO A 122 13.61 -10.28 -4.88
N GLY A 123 13.67 -9.81 -6.13
CA GLY A 123 13.66 -8.36 -6.39
C GLY A 123 12.35 -7.63 -6.04
N HIS A 124 11.27 -8.34 -5.72
CA HIS A 124 10.00 -7.76 -5.29
C HIS A 124 9.95 -7.49 -3.77
N PHE A 125 10.90 -8.01 -3.00
CA PHE A 125 10.97 -7.78 -1.56
C PHE A 125 11.10 -6.29 -1.25
N SER A 126 10.45 -5.86 -0.17
CA SER A 126 10.73 -4.58 0.46
C SER A 126 12.02 -4.63 1.29
N ILE A 127 12.52 -3.47 1.71
CA ILE A 127 13.63 -3.42 2.67
C ILE A 127 13.22 -4.13 3.96
N LEU A 128 11.98 -3.97 4.41
CA LEU A 128 11.48 -4.65 5.59
C LEU A 128 11.55 -6.17 5.44
N ASP A 129 11.08 -6.72 4.33
CA ASP A 129 11.11 -8.17 4.08
C ASP A 129 12.55 -8.70 4.06
N ALA A 130 13.49 -7.91 3.53
CA ALA A 130 14.91 -8.22 3.58
C ALA A 130 15.45 -8.24 5.02
N LEU A 131 15.13 -7.22 5.82
CA LEU A 131 15.55 -7.16 7.22
C LEU A 131 14.92 -8.30 8.05
N GLU A 132 13.67 -8.68 7.77
CA GLU A 132 13.00 -9.82 8.41
C GLU A 132 13.64 -11.17 8.04
N SER A 133 14.01 -11.37 6.77
CA SER A 133 14.75 -12.56 6.35
C SER A 133 16.15 -12.60 6.97
N ILE A 134 16.90 -11.49 6.96
CA ILE A 134 18.21 -11.42 7.64
C ILE A 134 18.06 -11.76 9.12
N LYS A 135 17.03 -11.24 9.79
CA LYS A 135 16.77 -11.51 11.20
C LYS A 135 16.38 -12.96 11.49
N SER A 136 15.58 -13.59 10.64
CA SER A 136 15.14 -14.98 10.84
C SER A 136 16.26 -15.97 10.53
N ASP A 137 17.02 -15.74 9.46
CA ASP A 137 17.89 -16.75 8.87
C ASP A 137 19.37 -16.58 9.25
N ILE A 138 19.81 -15.34 9.50
CA ILE A 138 21.24 -15.01 9.68
C ILE A 138 21.51 -14.49 11.10
N ASP A 139 20.87 -13.40 11.52
CA ASP A 139 21.12 -12.79 12.82
C ASP A 139 19.83 -12.38 13.57
N PRO A 140 19.38 -13.20 14.53
CA PRO A 140 18.17 -12.90 15.32
C PRO A 140 18.35 -11.72 16.28
N THR A 141 19.56 -11.21 16.50
CA THR A 141 19.81 -10.09 17.41
C THR A 141 19.47 -8.72 16.82
N LEU A 142 19.41 -8.62 15.49
CA LEU A 142 19.09 -7.41 14.73
C LEU A 142 17.72 -6.84 15.12
N SER A 143 17.66 -5.55 15.44
CA SER A 143 16.45 -4.89 15.94
C SER A 143 16.01 -3.74 15.03
N PHE A 144 14.75 -3.76 14.61
CA PHE A 144 14.11 -2.70 13.82
C PHE A 144 12.61 -2.66 14.11
N ARG A 145 11.94 -1.59 13.69
CA ARG A 145 10.47 -1.48 13.75
C ARG A 145 9.88 -2.03 12.46
N ARG A 146 8.91 -2.94 12.57
CA ARG A 146 8.38 -3.70 11.43
C ARG A 146 7.60 -2.81 10.46
N SER A 147 6.35 -2.52 10.77
CA SER A 147 5.44 -1.87 9.82
C SER A 147 4.83 -0.60 10.41
N GLY A 148 4.38 0.28 9.51
CA GLY A 148 3.67 1.52 9.85
C GLY A 148 4.56 2.77 9.81
N PRO A 149 4.11 3.89 10.39
CA PRO A 149 4.80 5.18 10.28
C PRO A 149 6.19 5.20 10.94
N LEU A 150 6.55 4.16 11.67
CA LEU A 150 7.80 4.07 12.42
C LEU A 150 8.84 3.15 11.75
N SER A 151 8.55 2.62 10.57
CA SER A 151 9.45 1.78 9.75
C SER A 151 10.52 2.59 8.98
N GLY A 152 10.67 3.88 9.27
CA GLY A 152 11.59 4.75 8.56
C GLY A 152 13.05 4.40 8.81
N VAL A 153 13.84 4.41 7.74
CA VAL A 153 15.29 4.18 7.75
C VAL A 153 15.95 5.07 6.70
N ILE A 154 17.24 5.30 6.84
CA ILE A 154 18.07 5.85 5.77
C ILE A 154 18.62 4.69 4.94
N VAL A 155 18.56 4.80 3.61
CA VAL A 155 19.29 3.94 2.68
C VAL A 155 20.16 4.80 1.77
N ASN A 156 21.48 4.64 1.83
CA ASN A 156 22.46 5.39 1.03
C ASN A 156 22.23 6.92 1.06
N GLY A 157 21.84 7.45 2.22
CA GLY A 157 21.57 8.89 2.43
C GLY A 157 20.13 9.33 2.11
N ALA A 158 19.29 8.47 1.52
CA ALA A 158 17.88 8.76 1.28
C ALA A 158 16.99 8.24 2.42
N VAL A 159 16.11 9.09 2.96
CA VAL A 159 15.15 8.68 4.00
C VAL A 159 13.96 7.97 3.34
N VAL A 160 13.77 6.70 3.67
CA VAL A 160 12.76 5.85 3.02
C VAL A 160 11.94 5.07 4.05
N ARG A 161 10.76 4.63 3.64
CA ARG A 161 9.93 3.70 4.41
C ARG A 161 10.31 2.27 4.09
N ALA A 162 10.82 1.53 5.08
CA ALA A 162 11.30 0.17 4.86
C ALA A 162 10.20 -0.77 4.34
N ASP A 163 8.96 -0.57 4.78
CA ASP A 163 7.81 -1.42 4.47
C ASP A 163 7.22 -1.21 3.07
N ARG A 164 7.58 -0.13 2.37
CA ARG A 164 7.02 0.21 1.04
C ARG A 164 8.07 0.33 -0.05
N THR A 165 9.34 0.43 0.31
CA THR A 165 10.41 0.64 -0.65
C THR A 165 10.92 -0.71 -1.13
N ARG A 166 10.80 -0.97 -2.43
CA ARG A 166 11.23 -2.22 -3.07
C ARG A 166 12.74 -2.23 -3.26
N LEU A 167 13.37 -3.39 -3.05
CA LEU A 167 14.80 -3.58 -3.26
C LEU A 167 15.21 -3.30 -4.70
N LEU A 168 14.46 -3.78 -5.70
CA LEU A 168 14.80 -3.55 -7.10
C LEU A 168 14.90 -2.06 -7.46
N ASP A 169 14.01 -1.24 -6.90
CA ASP A 169 14.02 0.20 -7.20
C ASP A 169 15.26 0.87 -6.61
N LEU A 170 15.65 0.47 -5.39
CA LEU A 170 16.87 0.95 -4.76
C LEU A 170 18.13 0.46 -5.47
N VAL A 171 18.20 -0.80 -5.87
CA VAL A 171 19.38 -1.34 -6.57
C VAL A 171 19.60 -0.62 -7.90
N LYS A 172 18.52 -0.27 -8.60
CA LYS A 172 18.61 0.53 -9.83
C LYS A 172 19.12 1.96 -9.59
N LEU A 173 18.76 2.56 -8.46
CA LEU A 173 19.12 3.95 -8.14
C LEU A 173 20.52 4.06 -7.52
N CYS A 174 20.86 3.13 -6.63
CA CYS A 174 21.98 3.23 -5.70
C CYS A 174 23.06 2.16 -5.91
N GLY A 175 22.82 1.16 -6.77
CA GLY A 175 23.71 0.02 -6.99
C GLY A 175 23.44 -1.16 -6.06
N GLU A 176 24.32 -2.16 -6.09
CA GLU A 176 24.14 -3.44 -5.37
C GLU A 176 24.49 -3.37 -3.88
N VAL A 177 25.04 -2.25 -3.41
CA VAL A 177 25.44 -2.03 -2.01
C VAL A 177 24.48 -1.04 -1.35
N LEU A 178 23.78 -1.48 -0.31
CA LEU A 178 22.80 -0.71 0.44
C LEU A 178 23.26 -0.52 1.89
N ASN A 179 23.69 0.70 2.23
CA ASN A 179 23.99 1.15 3.58
C ASN A 179 22.70 1.62 4.27
N ILE A 180 22.28 0.88 5.31
CA ILE A 180 21.06 1.10 6.08
C ILE A 180 21.41 1.69 7.45
N GLU A 181 20.87 2.88 7.71
CA GLU A 181 21.11 3.64 8.94
C GLU A 181 19.78 4.04 9.61
N PRO A 182 19.77 4.25 10.95
CA PRO A 182 18.58 4.75 11.64
C PRO A 182 18.22 6.17 11.20
N LEU A 183 16.97 6.59 11.43
CA LEU A 183 16.53 7.95 11.10
C LEU A 183 17.39 9.02 11.81
N PRO A 184 17.76 10.09 11.11
CA PRO A 184 18.54 11.18 11.67
C PRO A 184 17.67 12.04 12.59
N GLY A 185 18.30 12.73 13.54
CA GLY A 185 17.60 13.60 14.48
C GLY A 185 16.94 12.91 15.67
N TYR A 186 17.10 11.59 15.78
CA TYR A 186 16.57 10.79 16.89
C TYR A 186 17.69 10.07 17.64
N GLU A 187 17.47 9.84 18.93
CA GLU A 187 18.37 8.99 19.72
C GLU A 187 18.16 7.52 19.35
N VAL A 188 19.25 6.83 19.03
CA VAL A 188 19.22 5.40 18.74
C VAL A 188 19.12 4.60 20.04
N VAL A 189 18.10 3.75 20.14
CA VAL A 189 17.87 2.86 21.29
C VAL A 189 18.63 1.55 21.12
N LYS A 190 18.52 0.93 19.94
CA LYS A 190 19.20 -0.32 19.58
C LYS A 190 19.14 -0.53 18.07
N ASP A 191 20.27 -0.82 17.43
CA ASP A 191 20.38 -1.04 15.98
C ASP A 191 19.63 0.06 15.18
N LEU A 192 18.56 -0.29 14.45
CA LEU A 192 17.75 0.65 13.66
C LEU A 192 16.56 1.24 14.44
N VAL A 193 16.41 0.91 15.72
CA VAL A 193 15.32 1.38 16.56
C VAL A 193 15.65 2.74 17.16
N ILE A 194 14.88 3.76 16.79
CA ILE A 194 14.96 5.11 17.33
C ILE A 194 13.96 5.39 18.46
N SER A 195 14.28 6.37 19.31
CA SER A 195 13.41 6.89 20.36
C SER A 195 12.51 8.01 19.83
N THR A 196 11.18 7.86 19.94
CA THR A 196 10.21 8.89 19.51
C THR A 196 9.81 9.86 20.62
N LYS A 197 10.32 9.66 21.84
CA LYS A 197 9.88 10.42 23.03
C LYS A 197 10.08 11.92 22.87
N ASN A 198 11.23 12.34 22.35
CA ASN A 198 11.53 13.77 22.17
C ASN A 198 10.55 14.42 21.20
N TYR A 199 10.26 13.77 20.07
CA TYR A 199 9.27 14.24 19.10
C TYR A 199 7.86 14.34 19.72
N ASP A 200 7.42 13.30 20.40
CA ASP A 200 6.08 13.29 21.02
C ASP A 200 5.94 14.36 22.12
N ASN A 201 6.98 14.57 22.91
CA ASN A 201 7.00 15.61 23.95
C ASN A 201 6.91 17.02 23.33
N HIS A 202 7.65 17.30 22.25
CA HIS A 202 7.59 18.59 21.58
C HIS A 202 6.24 18.81 20.89
N ARG A 203 5.72 17.78 20.22
CA ARG A 203 4.38 17.81 19.61
C ARG A 203 3.29 18.05 20.64
N ALA A 204 3.32 17.39 21.80
CA ALA A 204 2.33 17.63 22.84
C ALA A 204 2.42 19.05 23.42
N ARG A 205 3.64 19.59 23.55
CA ARG A 205 3.88 20.96 24.06
C ARG A 205 3.38 22.04 23.11
N SER A 206 3.46 21.83 21.80
CA SER A 206 3.00 22.80 20.80
C SER A 206 1.47 22.86 20.66
N LYS A 207 0.74 21.92 21.27
CA LYS A 207 -0.72 21.83 21.22
C LYS A 207 -1.27 21.97 19.79
N PRO A 208 -0.91 21.07 18.86
CA PRO A 208 -1.30 21.15 17.44
C PRO A 208 -2.78 20.87 17.17
N TRP A 209 -3.61 20.78 18.22
CA TRP A 209 -5.04 20.57 18.11
C TRP A 209 -5.80 21.89 18.28
N MET A 210 -6.94 21.99 17.60
CA MET A 210 -7.81 23.15 17.65
C MET A 210 -8.38 23.33 19.08
N VAL A 211 -8.17 24.51 19.67
CA VAL A 211 -8.76 24.89 20.95
C VAL A 211 -9.89 25.90 20.68
N PRO A 212 -11.17 25.52 20.84
CA PRO A 212 -12.29 26.43 20.59
C PRO A 212 -12.34 27.55 21.64
N ALA A 213 -12.61 28.78 21.22
CA ALA A 213 -12.57 29.96 22.09
C ALA A 213 -13.77 30.09 23.04
N THR A 214 -14.99 29.75 22.58
CA THR A 214 -16.24 30.08 23.33
C THR A 214 -17.39 29.09 23.14
N ARG A 215 -17.27 28.08 22.27
CA ARG A 215 -18.39 27.19 21.93
C ARG A 215 -18.03 25.74 22.24
N SER A 216 -18.49 25.25 23.39
CA SER A 216 -18.76 23.81 23.56
C SER A 216 -19.87 23.42 22.57
N GLY A 217 -19.83 22.21 22.01
CA GLY A 217 -20.77 21.76 20.97
C GLY A 217 -22.23 22.13 21.29
N ILE A 218 -22.99 22.56 20.28
CA ILE A 218 -24.38 23.01 20.48
C ILE A 218 -25.29 21.79 20.55
N ASN A 219 -26.14 21.69 21.58
CA ASN A 219 -27.20 20.68 21.59
C ASN A 219 -28.30 21.07 20.61
N THR A 220 -28.65 20.20 19.66
CA THR A 220 -29.83 20.38 18.82
C THR A 220 -31.11 20.23 19.64
N SER A 221 -32.23 20.68 19.09
CA SER A 221 -33.57 20.44 19.65
C SER A 221 -33.92 18.95 19.82
N SER A 222 -33.19 18.07 19.12
CA SER A 222 -33.26 16.60 19.25
C SER A 222 -32.33 16.01 20.31
N GLY A 223 -31.59 16.84 21.07
CA GLY A 223 -30.66 16.41 22.11
C GLY A 223 -29.31 15.91 21.61
N VAL A 224 -29.03 16.03 20.31
CA VAL A 224 -27.75 15.62 19.70
C VAL A 224 -26.82 16.82 19.65
N SER A 225 -25.67 16.71 20.29
CA SER A 225 -24.66 17.77 20.28
C SER A 225 -23.96 17.84 18.91
N ILE A 226 -24.30 18.83 18.07
CA ILE A 226 -23.54 19.14 16.86
C ILE A 226 -22.20 19.74 17.31
N GLY A 227 -21.15 18.92 17.27
CA GLY A 227 -19.77 19.38 17.45
C GLY A 227 -18.90 18.58 18.42
N ILE A 228 -19.39 17.51 19.05
CA ILE A 228 -18.52 16.58 19.79
C ILE A 228 -18.36 15.31 18.98
N MET A 229 -17.23 15.24 18.27
CA MET A 229 -16.71 13.97 17.80
C MET A 229 -16.06 13.27 18.99
N ASP A 230 -16.32 11.97 19.14
CA ASP A 230 -15.61 11.18 20.14
C ASP A 230 -14.09 11.32 19.97
N SER A 231 -13.34 11.38 21.08
CA SER A 231 -11.90 11.61 21.04
C SER A 231 -11.18 10.54 20.22
N ALA A 232 -11.66 9.29 20.22
CA ALA A 232 -11.07 8.23 19.41
C ALA A 232 -11.32 8.45 17.91
N ASN A 233 -12.53 8.88 17.54
CA ASN A 233 -12.87 9.19 16.14
C ASN A 233 -12.12 10.42 15.63
N ALA A 234 -11.97 11.47 16.45
CA ALA A 234 -11.18 12.64 16.08
C ALA A 234 -9.71 12.28 15.89
N THR A 235 -9.16 11.46 16.80
CA THR A 235 -7.78 10.95 16.66
C THR A 235 -7.64 10.12 15.39
N HIS A 236 -8.60 9.25 15.09
CA HIS A 236 -8.61 8.45 13.87
C HIS A 236 -8.61 9.33 12.61
N LEU A 237 -9.49 10.33 12.51
CA LEU A 237 -9.50 11.25 11.38
C LEU A 237 -8.20 12.08 11.26
N HIS A 238 -7.59 12.47 12.38
CA HIS A 238 -6.28 13.12 12.35
C HIS A 238 -5.16 12.17 11.91
N THR A 239 -5.28 10.86 12.17
CA THR A 239 -4.34 9.86 11.63
C THR A 239 -4.58 9.54 10.16
N LEU A 240 -5.74 9.87 9.59
CA LEU A 240 -6.03 9.74 8.15
C LEU A 240 -5.37 10.84 7.29
N GLY A 241 -4.57 11.75 7.88
CA GLY A 241 -3.82 12.73 7.11
C GLY A 241 -2.88 12.09 6.09
N ASP A 242 -2.61 12.79 5.00
CA ASP A 242 -1.81 12.34 3.84
C ASP A 242 -0.29 12.25 4.11
N ILE A 243 0.11 12.24 5.39
CA ILE A 243 1.51 12.19 5.80
C ILE A 243 1.83 10.75 6.15
N ASP A 244 2.65 10.13 5.31
CA ASP A 244 3.08 8.75 5.46
C ASP A 244 3.73 8.47 6.81
N SER A 245 4.57 9.37 7.29
CA SER A 245 5.15 9.29 8.63
C SER A 245 5.58 10.67 9.12
N PRO A 246 5.10 11.11 10.28
CA PRO A 246 5.58 12.33 10.89
C PRO A 246 7.06 12.26 11.29
N GLN A 247 7.57 11.06 11.61
CA GLN A 247 8.96 10.87 11.98
C GLN A 247 9.90 10.97 10.78
N LEU A 248 9.52 10.39 9.64
CA LEU A 248 10.25 10.61 8.39
C LEU A 248 10.23 12.09 8.03
N LEU A 249 9.06 12.73 8.05
CA LEU A 249 8.96 14.16 7.70
C LEU A 249 9.84 15.04 8.58
N HIS A 250 9.88 14.76 9.89
CA HIS A 250 10.78 15.47 10.79
C HIS A 250 12.24 15.27 10.41
N SER A 251 12.64 14.04 10.08
CA SER A 251 14.02 13.72 9.72
C SER A 251 14.54 14.41 8.44
N TYR A 252 13.65 14.95 7.61
CA TYR A 252 14.01 15.80 6.46
C TYR A 252 14.27 17.27 6.83
N SER A 253 14.07 17.67 8.09
CA SER A 253 14.22 19.05 8.52
C SER A 253 15.68 19.38 8.77
N ASP A 254 16.24 20.32 8.01
CA ASP A 254 17.62 20.81 8.13
C ASP A 254 17.92 21.56 9.45
N THR A 255 16.90 21.77 10.29
CA THR A 255 17.00 22.47 11.56
C THR A 255 17.22 21.54 12.77
N ILE A 256 17.49 20.25 12.52
CA ILE A 256 17.79 19.28 13.57
C ILE A 256 19.29 19.22 13.86
#